data_AF-A0A944PHU8-F1
#
_entry.id   AF-A0A944PHU8-F1
#
_cell.length_a   1.000
_cell.length_b   1.000
_cell.length_c   1.000
_cell.angle_alpha   90.00
_cell.angle_beta   90.00
_cell.angle_gamma   90.00
#
_symmetry.space_group_name_H-M   'P 1'
#
loop_
_entity.id
_entity.type
_entity.pdbx_description
1 polymer ?
#
loop_
_entity_poly.entity_id
_entity_poly.type
_entity_poly.pdbx_seq_one_letter_code
_entity_poly.pdbx_strand_id
1 'polypeptide(L)'
;MTEQPAGASAGARAPDPVPAERLGFEMPPAFATAAEERAHRKERLAAVLRLLGRLGYEDGVDGHVSARDPEFEDCYWVNPFGRAFGALGPEDLLLVDGDGRVRQGERRVNQLAFAVHAAVHRARPGVVAVVRTQSPYGRALAALGELLAPVTQEACAFYEDHALLDEYAAAGDAGRIADALGPYKALVLRNHGLLTVGDSVDAAAWWFIAAERAAQVQLIARAAGKAVLIGHHSAVATRERFGSDLAAWVSLQPLLEQVASTS
;
A
#
# COMPACT_ATOMS: atom_id res chain seq x y z
N MET A 1 -4.91 17.20 -74.31
CA MET A 1 -4.44 16.61 -73.04
C MET A 1 -4.40 17.73 -72.03
N THR A 2 -5.42 17.80 -71.17
CA THR A 2 -5.55 18.81 -70.12
C THR A 2 -5.11 18.13 -68.83
N GLU A 3 -4.00 18.57 -68.24
CA GLU A 3 -3.55 18.11 -66.92
C GLU A 3 -4.48 18.63 -65.82
N GLN A 4 -4.93 17.72 -64.97
CA GLN A 4 -5.62 18.01 -63.71
C GLN A 4 -4.56 18.26 -62.63
N PRO A 5 -4.63 19.34 -61.83
CA PRO A 5 -3.70 19.52 -60.73
C PRO A 5 -4.06 18.56 -59.60
N ALA A 6 -3.05 17.84 -59.11
CA ALA A 6 -3.14 17.01 -57.92
C ALA A 6 -3.65 17.85 -56.75
N GLY A 7 -4.81 17.49 -56.21
CA GLY A 7 -5.34 18.06 -54.98
C GLY A 7 -4.36 17.76 -53.84
N ALA A 8 -3.64 18.78 -53.38
CA ALA A 8 -2.89 18.71 -52.15
C ALA A 8 -3.87 18.37 -51.03
N SER A 9 -3.70 17.20 -50.41
CA SER A 9 -4.41 16.93 -49.16
C SER A 9 -3.97 18.00 -48.16
N ALA A 10 -4.93 18.80 -47.68
CA ALA A 10 -4.68 19.71 -46.59
C ALA A 10 -4.25 18.86 -45.40
N GLY A 11 -2.94 18.79 -45.16
CA GLY A 11 -2.36 17.98 -44.10
C GLY A 11 -3.01 18.37 -42.78
N ALA A 12 -3.64 17.42 -42.11
CA ALA A 12 -4.29 17.66 -40.83
C ALA A 12 -3.26 18.26 -39.86
N ARG A 13 -3.52 19.48 -39.38
CA ARG A 13 -2.68 20.14 -38.38
C ARG A 13 -2.93 19.46 -37.03
N ALA A 14 -1.87 19.18 -36.29
CA ALA A 14 -1.98 18.66 -34.93
C ALA A 14 -2.76 19.65 -34.04
N PRO A 15 -3.60 19.15 -33.12
CA PRO A 15 -4.27 20.01 -32.15
C PRO A 15 -3.23 20.73 -31.27
N ASP A 16 -3.60 21.91 -30.78
CA ASP A 16 -2.74 22.68 -29.88
C ASP A 16 -2.57 21.95 -28.52
N PRO A 17 -1.39 22.05 -27.89
CA PRO A 17 -1.16 21.42 -26.59
C PRO A 17 -2.09 22.01 -25.52
N VAL A 18 -2.65 21.14 -24.70
CA VAL A 18 -3.45 21.56 -23.54
C VAL A 18 -2.51 22.21 -22.51
N PRO A 19 -2.85 23.40 -21.98
CA PRO A 19 -2.08 24.05 -20.91
C PRO A 19 -1.86 23.12 -19.70
N ALA A 20 -0.65 23.10 -19.15
CA ALA A 20 -0.27 22.18 -18.08
C ALA A 20 -1.13 22.36 -16.82
N GLU A 21 -1.64 23.57 -16.57
CA GLU A 21 -2.52 23.90 -15.44
C GLU A 21 -3.89 23.22 -15.55
N ARG A 22 -4.28 22.78 -16.75
CA ARG A 22 -5.50 22.01 -17.01
C ARG A 22 -5.27 20.50 -16.95
N LEU A 23 -4.01 20.06 -16.86
CA LEU A 23 -3.62 18.66 -16.76
C LEU A 23 -3.28 18.35 -15.30
N GLY A 24 -4.11 17.57 -14.63
CA GLY A 24 -3.89 17.21 -13.24
C GLY A 24 -4.45 15.84 -12.92
N PHE A 25 -3.97 15.27 -11.84
CA PHE A 25 -4.56 14.13 -11.15
C PHE A 25 -5.21 14.63 -9.86
N GLU A 26 -6.10 13.82 -9.28
CA GLU A 26 -6.66 14.12 -7.97
C GLU A 26 -5.54 14.21 -6.92
N MET A 27 -5.69 15.12 -5.96
CA MET A 27 -4.75 15.27 -4.86
C MET A 27 -5.39 14.76 -3.57
N PRO A 28 -4.58 14.31 -2.58
CA PRO A 28 -5.09 13.98 -1.26
C PRO A 28 -5.96 15.13 -0.71
N PRO A 29 -7.20 14.85 -0.30
CA PRO A 29 -8.11 15.88 0.20
C PRO A 29 -7.61 16.47 1.52
N ALA A 30 -7.89 17.75 1.75
CA ALA A 30 -7.77 18.39 3.05
C ALA A 30 -9.14 18.42 3.73
N PHE A 31 -9.17 18.24 5.05
CA PHE A 31 -10.42 18.19 5.83
C PHE A 31 -10.51 19.39 6.77
N ALA A 32 -11.71 19.95 6.92
CA ALA A 32 -11.94 21.05 7.85
C ALA A 32 -12.11 20.56 9.29
N THR A 33 -12.56 19.30 9.47
CA THR A 33 -12.79 18.71 10.79
C THR A 33 -12.27 17.27 10.90
N ALA A 34 -11.94 16.85 12.12
CA ALA A 34 -11.56 15.47 12.41
C ALA A 34 -12.67 14.46 12.08
N ALA A 35 -13.94 14.88 12.14
CA ALA A 35 -15.07 14.01 11.78
C ALA A 35 -15.10 13.69 10.27
N GLU A 36 -14.84 14.68 9.42
CA GLU A 36 -14.73 14.49 7.96
C GLU A 36 -13.53 13.60 7.61
N GLU A 37 -12.37 13.88 8.21
CA GLU A 37 -11.18 13.07 8.00
C GLU A 37 -11.38 11.62 8.47
N ARG A 38 -12.06 11.42 9.60
CA ARG A 38 -12.40 10.10 10.12
C ARG A 38 -13.29 9.34 9.15
N ALA A 39 -14.37 9.98 8.66
CA ALA A 39 -15.25 9.37 7.67
C ALA A 39 -14.47 8.95 6.42
N HIS A 40 -13.62 9.84 5.90
CA HIS A 40 -12.78 9.54 4.75
C HIS A 40 -11.82 8.37 5.01
N ARG A 41 -11.05 8.39 6.13
CA ARG A 41 -10.12 7.29 6.47
C ARG A 41 -10.85 5.95 6.57
N LYS A 42 -12.07 5.92 7.13
CA LYS A 42 -12.90 4.70 7.20
C LYS A 42 -13.37 4.23 5.82
N GLU A 43 -13.78 5.14 4.96
CA GLU A 43 -14.16 4.83 3.57
C GLU A 43 -12.99 4.25 2.78
N ARG A 44 -11.81 4.91 2.83
CA ARG A 44 -10.59 4.40 2.20
C ARG A 44 -10.19 3.04 2.75
N LEU A 45 -10.27 2.85 4.06
CA LEU A 45 -9.92 1.58 4.70
C LEU A 45 -10.83 0.43 4.21
N ALA A 46 -12.14 0.66 4.16
CA ALA A 46 -13.08 -0.33 3.64
C ALA A 46 -12.85 -0.62 2.14
N ALA A 47 -12.58 0.40 1.34
CA ALA A 47 -12.30 0.24 -0.09
C ALA A 47 -10.99 -0.53 -0.34
N VAL A 48 -9.94 -0.22 0.44
CA VAL A 48 -8.65 -0.93 0.41
C VAL A 48 -8.82 -2.39 0.81
N LEU A 49 -9.57 -2.69 1.88
CA LEU A 49 -9.84 -4.08 2.25
C LEU A 49 -10.47 -4.83 1.08
N ARG A 50 -11.55 -4.29 0.47
CA ARG A 50 -12.18 -4.88 -0.70
C ARG A 50 -11.22 -5.07 -1.88
N LEU A 51 -10.34 -4.09 -2.13
CA LEU A 51 -9.30 -4.19 -3.16
C LEU A 51 -8.33 -5.35 -2.87
N LEU A 52 -7.78 -5.42 -1.64
CA LEU A 52 -6.86 -6.48 -1.24
C LEU A 52 -7.51 -7.87 -1.30
N GLY A 53 -8.79 -7.97 -0.94
CA GLY A 53 -9.59 -9.20 -1.08
C GLY A 53 -9.73 -9.62 -2.55
N ARG A 54 -10.02 -8.67 -3.46
CA ARG A 54 -10.09 -8.94 -4.90
C ARG A 54 -8.75 -9.34 -5.52
N LEU A 55 -7.65 -8.80 -5.00
CA LEU A 55 -6.30 -9.19 -5.40
C LEU A 55 -5.86 -10.55 -4.82
N GLY A 56 -6.67 -11.16 -3.95
CA GLY A 56 -6.38 -12.45 -3.33
C GLY A 56 -5.29 -12.37 -2.25
N TYR A 57 -5.18 -11.22 -1.56
CA TYR A 57 -4.18 -11.01 -0.50
C TYR A 57 -4.71 -11.32 0.91
N GLU A 58 -5.98 -11.70 1.01
CA GLU A 58 -6.62 -12.30 2.18
C GLU A 58 -6.30 -13.81 2.24
N ASP A 59 -5.94 -14.33 3.42
CA ASP A 59 -5.76 -15.78 3.64
C ASP A 59 -6.57 -16.20 4.88
N GLY A 60 -7.82 -16.62 4.64
CA GLY A 60 -8.75 -16.99 5.69
C GLY A 60 -9.06 -15.84 6.65
N VAL A 61 -8.59 -15.96 7.90
CA VAL A 61 -8.83 -14.94 8.95
C VAL A 61 -7.63 -14.03 9.19
N ASP A 62 -6.56 -14.23 8.42
CA ASP A 62 -5.35 -13.43 8.49
C ASP A 62 -5.40 -12.26 7.50
N GLY A 63 -4.77 -11.16 7.91
CA GLY A 63 -4.76 -9.92 7.15
C GLY A 63 -5.44 -8.80 7.92
N HIS A 64 -4.68 -7.73 8.15
CA HIS A 64 -5.14 -6.58 8.91
C HIS A 64 -4.68 -5.30 8.23
N VAL A 65 -5.59 -4.34 8.20
CA VAL A 65 -5.31 -2.98 7.76
C VAL A 65 -5.82 -2.07 8.86
N SER A 66 -4.94 -1.20 9.37
CA SER A 66 -5.32 -0.21 10.39
C SER A 66 -5.12 1.21 9.89
N ALA A 67 -5.95 2.12 10.38
CA ALA A 67 -5.81 3.56 10.19
C ALA A 67 -5.96 4.29 11.51
N ARG A 68 -5.04 5.19 11.86
CA ARG A 68 -5.13 6.03 13.06
C ARG A 68 -6.39 6.88 13.00
N ASP A 69 -7.08 7.06 14.13
CA ASP A 69 -8.15 8.05 14.24
C ASP A 69 -7.56 9.48 14.26
N PRO A 70 -8.15 10.46 13.56
CA PRO A 70 -7.60 11.82 13.49
C PRO A 70 -7.82 12.65 14.77
N GLU A 71 -8.69 12.22 15.69
CA GLU A 71 -8.95 12.91 16.96
C GLU A 71 -8.41 12.14 18.15
N PHE A 72 -8.53 10.81 18.12
CA PHE A 72 -8.07 9.91 19.17
C PHE A 72 -6.78 9.22 18.71
N GLU A 73 -5.64 9.89 18.86
CA GLU A 73 -4.39 9.45 18.23
C GLU A 73 -3.87 8.07 18.69
N ASP A 74 -4.27 7.57 19.86
CA ASP A 74 -3.97 6.19 20.32
C ASP A 74 -5.11 5.18 20.04
N CYS A 75 -6.02 5.54 19.13
CA CYS A 75 -7.07 4.66 18.64
C CYS A 75 -6.93 4.46 17.12
N TYR A 76 -7.29 3.26 16.67
CA TYR A 76 -7.08 2.80 15.31
C TYR A 76 -8.32 2.11 14.78
N TRP A 77 -8.76 2.52 13.60
CA TRP A 77 -9.78 1.82 12.80
C TRP A 77 -9.18 0.57 12.18
N VAL A 78 -9.81 -0.59 12.33
CA VAL A 78 -9.31 -1.88 11.83
C VAL A 78 -10.46 -2.81 11.42
N ASN A 79 -10.19 -3.73 10.48
CA ASN A 79 -11.14 -4.77 10.10
C ASN A 79 -11.44 -5.74 11.27
N PRO A 80 -12.70 -6.21 11.39
CA PRO A 80 -13.07 -7.20 12.41
C PRO A 80 -12.52 -8.59 12.09
N PHE A 81 -12.24 -9.39 13.12
CA PHE A 81 -11.77 -10.76 12.98
C PHE A 81 -12.85 -11.67 12.39
N GLY A 82 -12.46 -12.52 11.42
CA GLY A 82 -13.34 -13.55 10.84
C GLY A 82 -14.37 -13.04 9.82
N ARG A 83 -14.13 -11.88 9.20
CA ARG A 83 -14.95 -11.36 8.10
C ARG A 83 -14.12 -11.24 6.83
N ALA A 84 -14.66 -11.73 5.71
CA ALA A 84 -14.04 -11.59 4.40
C ALA A 84 -13.90 -10.12 4.01
N PHE A 85 -12.76 -9.73 3.46
CA PHE A 85 -12.45 -8.34 3.12
C PHE A 85 -13.43 -7.76 2.11
N GLY A 86 -13.85 -8.59 1.14
CA GLY A 86 -14.78 -8.19 0.07
C GLY A 86 -16.16 -7.74 0.55
N ALA A 87 -16.54 -8.06 1.80
CA ALA A 87 -17.85 -7.79 2.36
C ALA A 87 -17.85 -6.67 3.42
N LEU A 88 -16.74 -5.94 3.59
CA LEU A 88 -16.61 -4.91 4.63
C LEU A 88 -16.97 -3.51 4.12
N GLY A 89 -17.89 -2.87 4.83
CA GLY A 89 -18.21 -1.45 4.73
C GLY A 89 -17.54 -0.61 5.83
N PRO A 90 -17.55 0.74 5.72
CA PRO A 90 -17.03 1.63 6.76
C PRO A 90 -17.67 1.41 8.15
N GLU A 91 -18.93 0.99 8.18
CA GLU A 91 -19.71 0.67 9.38
C GLU A 91 -19.30 -0.64 10.06
N ASP A 92 -18.67 -1.58 9.34
CA ASP A 92 -18.18 -2.84 9.92
C ASP A 92 -16.86 -2.67 10.68
N LEU A 93 -16.15 -1.54 10.51
CA LEU A 93 -14.84 -1.29 11.10
C LEU A 93 -14.92 -1.10 12.62
N LEU A 94 -13.90 -1.59 13.32
CA LEU A 94 -13.74 -1.45 14.76
C LEU A 94 -12.84 -0.25 15.07
N LEU A 95 -13.19 0.54 16.09
CA LEU A 95 -12.24 1.45 16.73
C LEU A 95 -11.60 0.72 17.90
N VAL A 96 -10.28 0.58 17.89
CA VAL A 96 -9.52 -0.17 18.89
C VAL A 96 -8.43 0.72 19.48
N ASP A 97 -8.30 0.77 20.79
CA ASP A 97 -7.23 1.55 21.45
C ASP A 97 -5.86 0.85 21.37
N GLY A 98 -4.79 1.53 21.75
CA GLY A 98 -3.43 1.00 21.73
C GLY A 98 -3.17 -0.22 22.61
N ASP A 99 -4.10 -0.56 23.52
CA ASP A 99 -4.06 -1.76 24.36
C ASP A 99 -4.88 -2.92 23.77
N GLY A 100 -5.46 -2.74 22.57
CA GLY A 100 -6.26 -3.76 21.89
C GLY A 100 -7.72 -3.83 22.36
N ARG A 101 -8.21 -2.85 23.13
CA ARG A 101 -9.62 -2.84 23.57
C ARG A 101 -10.49 -2.19 22.51
N VAL A 102 -11.56 -2.89 22.12
CA VAL A 102 -12.57 -2.36 21.20
C VAL A 102 -13.35 -1.26 21.91
N ARG A 103 -13.26 -0.04 21.38
CA ARG A 103 -13.98 1.16 21.85
C ARG A 103 -15.25 1.41 21.05
N GLN A 104 -15.29 0.97 19.79
CA GLN A 104 -16.47 1.04 18.94
C GLN A 104 -16.54 -0.18 18.01
N GLY A 105 -17.76 -0.70 17.80
CA GLY A 105 -18.05 -1.86 16.96
C GLY A 105 -18.48 -3.08 17.78
N GLU A 106 -19.01 -4.10 17.11
CA GLU A 106 -19.71 -5.23 17.76
C GLU A 106 -18.96 -6.57 17.64
N ARG A 107 -17.74 -6.56 17.08
CA ARG A 107 -16.94 -7.76 16.81
C ARG A 107 -15.60 -7.73 17.54
N ARG A 108 -14.94 -8.89 17.55
CA ARG A 108 -13.59 -9.04 18.10
C ARG A 108 -12.56 -8.57 17.08
N VAL A 109 -11.49 -7.96 17.58
CA VAL A 109 -10.23 -7.78 16.85
C VAL A 109 -9.32 -9.00 17.08
N ASN A 110 -8.49 -9.34 16.11
CA ASN A 110 -7.39 -10.28 16.34
C ASN A 110 -6.31 -9.59 17.19
N GLN A 111 -6.32 -9.85 18.50
CA GLN A 111 -5.43 -9.19 19.46
C GLN A 111 -3.96 -9.31 19.10
N LEU A 112 -3.53 -10.49 18.65
CA LEU A 112 -2.13 -10.75 18.36
C LEU A 112 -1.66 -9.98 17.11
N ALA A 113 -2.46 -10.02 16.04
CA ALA A 113 -2.12 -9.28 14.83
C ALA A 113 -2.18 -7.76 15.07
N PHE A 114 -3.20 -7.30 15.79
CA PHE A 114 -3.37 -5.89 16.12
C PHE A 114 -2.26 -5.32 17.00
N ALA A 115 -1.71 -6.11 17.94
CA ALA A 115 -0.59 -5.68 18.76
C ALA A 115 0.61 -5.18 17.93
N VAL A 116 0.86 -5.79 16.76
CA VAL A 116 1.91 -5.34 15.82
C VAL A 116 1.57 -3.97 15.24
N HIS A 117 0.32 -3.76 14.81
CA HIS A 117 -0.13 -2.47 14.28
C HIS A 117 -0.03 -1.36 15.34
N ALA A 118 -0.51 -1.65 16.56
CA ALA A 118 -0.42 -0.71 17.69
C ALA A 118 1.03 -0.36 18.03
N ALA A 119 1.95 -1.34 18.03
CA ALA A 119 3.38 -1.10 18.27
C ALA A 119 3.99 -0.20 17.17
N VAL A 120 3.69 -0.46 15.90
CA VAL A 120 4.15 0.36 14.78
C VAL A 120 3.62 1.80 14.87
N HIS A 121 2.32 1.96 15.12
CA HIS A 121 1.73 3.30 15.27
C HIS A 121 2.30 4.06 16.48
N ARG A 122 2.56 3.38 17.60
CA ARG A 122 3.16 3.99 18.79
C ARG A 122 4.60 4.42 18.55
N ALA A 123 5.38 3.60 17.86
CA ALA A 123 6.76 3.92 17.49
C ALA A 123 6.84 5.02 16.43
N ARG A 124 5.79 5.18 15.60
CA ARG A 124 5.74 6.14 14.50
C ARG A 124 4.45 6.98 14.50
N PRO A 125 4.39 8.08 15.25
CA PRO A 125 3.22 8.96 15.31
C PRO A 125 2.75 9.47 13.93
N GLY A 126 3.68 9.76 13.02
CA GLY A 126 3.37 10.21 11.65
C GLY A 126 2.80 9.14 10.71
N VAL A 127 2.80 7.86 11.10
CA VAL A 127 2.15 6.81 10.32
C VAL A 127 0.65 6.85 10.55
N VAL A 128 -0.10 7.04 9.47
CA VAL A 128 -1.56 7.01 9.49
C VAL A 128 -2.08 5.60 9.27
N ALA A 129 -1.45 4.78 8.43
CA ALA A 129 -1.94 3.44 8.15
C ALA A 129 -0.84 2.38 8.15
N VAL A 130 -1.22 1.16 8.55
CA VAL A 130 -0.37 -0.04 8.53
C VAL A 130 -1.12 -1.14 7.80
N VAL A 131 -0.46 -1.77 6.82
CA VAL A 131 -0.99 -2.89 6.05
C VAL A 131 -0.12 -4.11 6.28
N ARG A 132 -0.74 -5.22 6.68
CA ARG A 132 -0.08 -6.51 6.81
C ARG A 132 -1.05 -7.61 6.43
N THR A 133 -0.79 -8.27 5.31
CA THR A 133 -1.57 -9.43 4.87
C THR A 133 -0.68 -10.60 4.44
N GLN A 134 -1.29 -11.72 4.08
CA GLN A 134 -0.61 -12.97 3.76
C GLN A 134 -0.48 -13.18 2.24
N SER A 135 -0.07 -12.15 1.51
CA SER A 135 0.05 -12.19 0.06
C SER A 135 1.12 -13.20 -0.41
N PRO A 136 0.86 -13.95 -1.49
CA PRO A 136 1.61 -15.16 -1.83
C PRO A 136 3.08 -14.92 -2.17
N TYR A 137 3.40 -13.88 -2.95
CA TYR A 137 4.76 -13.64 -3.42
C TYR A 137 5.63 -12.95 -2.37
N GLY A 138 5.06 -12.04 -1.59
CA GLY A 138 5.68 -11.41 -0.44
C GLY A 138 6.07 -12.45 0.61
N ARG A 139 5.19 -13.42 0.88
CA ARG A 139 5.50 -14.60 1.71
C ARG A 139 6.62 -15.45 1.13
N ALA A 140 6.56 -15.73 -0.17
CA ALA A 140 7.57 -16.56 -0.83
C ALA A 140 8.95 -15.89 -0.82
N LEU A 141 9.04 -14.57 -1.03
CA LEU A 141 10.29 -13.82 -0.89
C LEU A 141 10.75 -13.78 0.57
N ALA A 142 9.86 -13.49 1.50
CA ALA A 142 10.17 -13.44 2.93
C ALA A 142 10.67 -14.78 3.48
N ALA A 143 10.22 -15.91 2.91
CA ALA A 143 10.72 -17.24 3.27
C ALA A 143 12.20 -17.45 2.91
N LEU A 144 12.75 -16.63 2.01
CA LEU A 144 14.17 -16.66 1.62
C LEU A 144 15.04 -15.71 2.45
N GLY A 145 14.43 -14.86 3.30
CA GLY A 145 15.16 -13.85 4.06
C GLY A 145 15.81 -12.79 3.15
N GLU A 146 15.14 -12.42 2.06
CA GLU A 146 15.68 -11.46 1.09
C GLU A 146 14.86 -10.16 1.08
N LEU A 147 15.57 -9.05 0.88
CA LEU A 147 14.99 -7.76 0.50
C LEU A 147 14.54 -7.78 -0.97
N LEU A 148 13.69 -6.81 -1.32
CA LEU A 148 13.37 -6.49 -2.71
C LEU A 148 14.63 -5.96 -3.40
N ALA A 149 15.07 -6.67 -4.43
CA ALA A 149 16.16 -6.26 -5.30
C ALA A 149 15.67 -5.26 -6.34
N PRO A 150 16.51 -4.30 -6.80
CA PRO A 150 16.14 -3.32 -7.81
C PRO A 150 16.14 -3.96 -9.22
N VAL A 151 15.27 -4.95 -9.42
CA VAL A 151 15.11 -5.69 -10.68
C VAL A 151 14.24 -4.95 -11.71
N THR A 152 13.36 -4.06 -11.23
CA THR A 152 12.52 -3.18 -12.07
C THR A 152 12.47 -1.77 -11.50
N GLN A 153 11.94 -0.83 -12.30
CA GLN A 153 11.73 0.55 -11.87
C GLN A 153 10.83 0.64 -10.64
N GLU A 154 9.78 -0.19 -10.56
CA GLU A 154 8.84 -0.24 -9.44
C GLU A 154 9.53 -0.76 -8.17
N ALA A 155 10.39 -1.76 -8.29
CA ALA A 155 11.17 -2.26 -7.15
C ALA A 155 12.13 -1.20 -6.59
N CYS A 156 12.61 -0.27 -7.43
CA CYS A 156 13.44 0.84 -6.96
C CYS A 156 12.71 1.79 -6.00
N ALA A 157 11.38 1.83 -5.95
CA ALA A 157 10.64 2.62 -4.95
C ALA A 157 10.95 2.19 -3.50
N PHE A 158 11.47 0.98 -3.30
CA PHE A 158 11.87 0.42 -2.01
C PHE A 158 13.38 0.44 -1.78
N TYR A 159 14.19 0.84 -2.77
CA TYR A 159 15.66 0.72 -2.68
C TYR A 159 16.22 1.49 -1.47
N GLU A 160 16.85 0.77 -0.52
CA GLU A 160 17.31 1.32 0.77
C GLU A 160 16.23 2.00 1.63
N ASP A 161 14.94 1.72 1.35
CA ASP A 161 13.79 2.26 2.08
C ASP A 161 12.79 1.16 2.48
N HIS A 162 13.33 0.00 2.82
CA HIS A 162 12.64 -1.10 3.46
C HIS A 162 13.65 -1.94 4.25
N ALA A 163 13.19 -2.58 5.30
CA ALA A 163 14.02 -3.42 6.17
C ALA A 163 13.67 -4.90 6.05
N LEU A 164 14.56 -5.73 6.57
CA LEU A 164 14.38 -7.16 6.77
C LEU A 164 14.50 -7.46 8.25
N LEU A 165 13.45 -8.05 8.84
CA LEU A 165 13.58 -8.75 10.10
C LEU A 165 14.06 -10.16 9.80
N ASP A 166 15.39 -10.36 9.85
CA ASP A 166 16.08 -11.61 9.49
C ASP A 166 16.02 -12.66 10.61
N GLU A 167 14.86 -12.76 11.26
CA GLU A 167 14.55 -13.73 12.30
C GLU A 167 13.06 -14.09 12.25
N TYR A 168 12.71 -15.30 12.68
CA TYR A 168 11.29 -15.66 12.81
C TYR A 168 10.69 -14.87 13.97
N ALA A 169 9.67 -14.06 13.67
CA ALA A 169 8.91 -13.33 14.66
C ALA A 169 7.74 -14.19 15.16
N ALA A 170 7.82 -14.60 16.43
CA ALA A 170 6.79 -15.36 17.10
C ALA A 170 5.67 -14.45 17.64
N ALA A 171 4.63 -15.08 18.20
CA ALA A 171 3.60 -14.35 18.92
C ALA A 171 4.21 -13.56 20.10
N GLY A 172 3.95 -12.25 20.16
CA GLY A 172 4.48 -11.36 21.21
C GLY A 172 5.62 -10.45 20.75
N ASP A 173 6.15 -10.62 19.53
CA ASP A 173 7.28 -9.82 19.01
C ASP A 173 6.88 -8.45 18.43
N ALA A 174 5.75 -7.88 18.86
CA ALA A 174 5.21 -6.64 18.30
C ALA A 174 6.20 -5.46 18.38
N GLY A 175 6.86 -5.29 19.53
CA GLY A 175 7.88 -4.24 19.71
C GLY A 175 9.07 -4.44 18.77
N ARG A 176 9.60 -5.67 18.69
CA ARG A 176 10.72 -6.01 17.81
C ARG A 176 10.39 -5.79 16.32
N ILE A 177 9.16 -6.09 15.91
CA ILE A 177 8.70 -5.81 14.53
C ILE A 177 8.68 -4.29 14.28
N ALA A 178 8.18 -3.50 15.21
CA ALA A 178 8.17 -2.03 15.09
C ALA A 178 9.59 -1.45 15.04
N ASP A 179 10.49 -1.95 15.89
CA ASP A 179 11.90 -1.54 15.90
C ASP A 179 12.61 -1.90 14.58
N ALA A 180 12.36 -3.10 14.05
CA ALA A 180 12.93 -3.56 12.79
C ALA A 180 12.41 -2.77 11.58
N LEU A 181 11.15 -2.31 11.60
CA LEU A 181 10.63 -1.39 10.58
C LEU A 181 11.40 -0.07 10.59
N GLY A 182 11.73 0.46 11.77
CA GLY A 182 12.47 1.70 11.92
C GLY A 182 11.86 2.86 11.12
N PRO A 183 12.65 3.65 10.37
CA PRO A 183 12.13 4.77 9.58
C PRO A 183 11.51 4.35 8.24
N TYR A 184 11.63 3.08 7.85
CA TYR A 184 11.35 2.63 6.50
C TYR A 184 9.86 2.48 6.20
N LYS A 185 9.47 2.54 4.91
CA LYS A 185 8.06 2.38 4.52
C LYS A 185 7.58 0.93 4.49
N ALA A 186 8.48 -0.04 4.47
CA ALA A 186 8.16 -1.45 4.39
C ALA A 186 9.12 -2.33 5.18
N LEU A 187 8.64 -3.50 5.59
CA LEU A 187 9.37 -4.52 6.30
C LEU A 187 9.07 -5.89 5.69
N VAL A 188 10.13 -6.63 5.38
CA VAL A 188 10.07 -8.06 5.09
C VAL A 188 10.23 -8.81 6.40
N LEU A 189 9.24 -9.62 6.76
CA LEU A 189 9.21 -10.43 7.97
C LEU A 189 9.58 -11.87 7.62
N ARG A 190 10.80 -12.32 7.95
CA ARG A 190 11.29 -13.64 7.53
C ARG A 190 10.31 -14.76 7.89
N ASN A 191 10.01 -15.61 6.90
CA ASN A 191 9.04 -16.70 6.97
C ASN A 191 7.59 -16.29 7.28
N HIS A 192 7.25 -15.00 7.21
CA HIS A 192 5.90 -14.51 7.49
C HIS A 192 5.29 -13.69 6.36
N GLY A 193 5.97 -12.71 5.78
CA GLY A 193 5.41 -11.88 4.72
C GLY A 193 5.83 -10.42 4.79
N LEU A 194 4.94 -9.51 4.38
CA LEU A 194 5.22 -8.09 4.25
C LEU A 194 4.41 -7.26 5.27
N LEU A 195 4.98 -6.12 5.66
CA LEU A 195 4.29 -5.06 6.38
C LEU A 195 4.66 -3.73 5.74
N THR A 196 3.69 -2.87 5.48
CA THR A 196 3.92 -1.53 4.93
C THR A 196 3.20 -0.45 5.74
N VAL A 197 3.73 0.76 5.67
CA VAL A 197 3.18 1.94 6.34
C VAL A 197 3.11 3.13 5.39
N GLY A 198 2.27 4.11 5.71
CA GLY A 198 2.18 5.36 4.96
C GLY A 198 1.48 6.47 5.75
N ASP A 199 1.60 7.70 5.23
CA ASP A 199 0.92 8.90 5.71
C ASP A 199 -0.60 8.92 5.43
N SER A 200 -1.08 7.92 4.69
CA SER A 200 -2.47 7.73 4.32
C SER A 200 -2.77 6.24 4.16
N VAL A 201 -4.04 5.87 4.26
CA VAL A 201 -4.51 4.50 3.98
C VAL A 201 -4.09 4.06 2.58
N ASP A 202 -4.20 5.00 1.65
CA ASP A 202 -3.88 4.83 0.25
C ASP A 202 -2.39 4.54 0.01
N ALA A 203 -1.51 5.37 0.55
CA ALA A 203 -0.06 5.19 0.39
C ALA A 203 0.38 3.84 0.97
N ALA A 204 -0.06 3.52 2.19
CA ALA A 204 0.28 2.26 2.85
C ALA A 204 -0.19 1.04 2.04
N ALA A 205 -1.40 1.09 1.48
CA ALA A 205 -1.96 0.03 0.65
C ALA A 205 -1.25 -0.11 -0.69
N TRP A 206 -0.91 1.00 -1.36
CA TRP A 206 -0.13 0.94 -2.58
C TRP A 206 1.25 0.35 -2.35
N TRP A 207 1.94 0.75 -1.27
CA TRP A 207 3.23 0.15 -0.94
C TRP A 207 3.14 -1.36 -0.75
N PHE A 208 2.05 -1.85 -0.14
CA PHE A 208 1.82 -3.28 -0.01
C PHE A 208 1.67 -3.96 -1.38
N ILE A 209 0.81 -3.41 -2.25
CA ILE A 209 0.56 -3.94 -3.60
C ILE A 209 1.83 -3.90 -4.46
N ALA A 210 2.58 -2.79 -4.40
CA ALA A 210 3.82 -2.61 -5.14
C ALA A 210 4.92 -3.56 -4.66
N ALA A 211 5.04 -3.76 -3.34
CA ALA A 211 6.00 -4.71 -2.76
C ALA A 211 5.66 -6.15 -3.14
N GLU A 212 4.39 -6.54 -3.10
CA GLU A 212 3.92 -7.85 -3.54
C GLU A 212 4.23 -8.11 -5.03
N ARG A 213 3.96 -7.12 -5.90
CA ARG A 213 4.27 -7.21 -7.34
C ARG A 213 5.78 -7.25 -7.58
N ALA A 214 6.56 -6.47 -6.85
CA ALA A 214 8.03 -6.49 -6.96
C ALA A 214 8.59 -7.85 -6.53
N ALA A 215 8.07 -8.43 -5.44
CA ALA A 215 8.40 -9.79 -5.02
C ALA A 215 8.05 -10.82 -6.10
N GLN A 216 6.84 -10.73 -6.67
CA GLN A 216 6.41 -11.61 -7.77
C GLN A 216 7.41 -11.57 -8.94
N VAL A 217 7.77 -10.38 -9.41
CA VAL A 217 8.70 -10.21 -10.54
C VAL A 217 10.09 -10.75 -10.18
N GLN A 218 10.61 -10.45 -8.98
CA GLN A 218 11.91 -10.95 -8.54
C GLN A 218 11.97 -12.48 -8.51
N LEU A 219 10.92 -13.12 -7.96
CA LEU A 219 10.83 -14.59 -7.91
C LEU A 219 10.77 -15.20 -9.32
N ILE A 220 9.93 -14.65 -10.20
CA ILE A 220 9.77 -15.14 -11.58
C ILE A 220 11.05 -14.92 -12.39
N ALA A 221 11.67 -13.74 -12.30
CA ALA A 221 12.91 -13.43 -13.00
C ALA A 221 14.04 -14.39 -12.58
N ARG A 222 14.17 -14.66 -11.28
CA ARG A 222 15.17 -15.62 -10.78
C ARG A 222 14.90 -17.06 -11.24
N ALA A 223 13.64 -17.47 -11.32
CA ALA A 223 13.29 -18.78 -11.84
C ALA A 223 13.61 -18.90 -13.35
N ALA A 224 13.45 -17.82 -14.11
CA ALA A 224 13.74 -17.76 -15.54
C ALA A 224 15.23 -17.63 -15.86
N GLY A 225 16.04 -17.05 -14.95
CA GLY A 225 17.47 -16.90 -15.13
C GLY A 225 18.12 -15.91 -14.17
N LYS A 226 19.31 -15.41 -14.54
CA LYS A 226 20.04 -14.42 -13.75
C LYS A 226 19.50 -13.01 -14.03
N ALA A 227 18.83 -12.40 -13.05
CA ALA A 227 18.37 -11.01 -13.16
C ALA A 227 19.55 -10.03 -13.30
N VAL A 228 19.34 -8.98 -14.10
CA VAL A 228 20.24 -7.83 -14.21
C VAL A 228 19.68 -6.71 -13.34
N LEU A 229 20.45 -6.28 -12.34
CA LEU A 229 19.99 -5.26 -11.39
C LEU A 229 20.18 -3.86 -11.97
N ILE A 230 19.25 -2.97 -11.65
CA ILE A 230 19.43 -1.53 -11.86
C ILE A 230 20.55 -1.05 -10.93
N GLY A 231 21.55 -0.37 -11.49
CA GLY A 231 22.71 0.11 -10.74
C GLY A 231 22.32 1.16 -9.69
N HIS A 232 23.11 1.25 -8.61
CA HIS A 232 22.85 2.07 -7.43
C HIS A 232 22.37 3.50 -7.76
N HIS A 233 23.12 4.25 -8.57
CA HIS A 233 22.76 5.63 -8.92
C HIS A 233 21.37 5.73 -9.58
N SER A 234 21.05 4.84 -10.51
CA SER A 234 19.75 4.79 -11.18
C SER A 234 18.64 4.32 -10.24
N ALA A 235 18.93 3.42 -9.30
CA ALA A 235 17.97 2.95 -8.32
C ALA A 235 17.60 4.08 -7.32
N VAL A 236 18.60 4.83 -6.84
CA VAL A 236 18.39 6.01 -5.97
C VAL A 236 17.59 7.08 -6.69
N ALA A 237 17.98 7.46 -7.91
CA ALA A 237 17.27 8.50 -8.67
C ALA A 237 15.82 8.10 -8.97
N THR A 238 15.58 6.83 -9.26
CA THR A 238 14.22 6.28 -9.46
C THR A 238 13.41 6.33 -8.16
N ARG A 239 14.00 5.94 -7.03
CA ARG A 239 13.36 6.05 -5.71
C ARG A 239 12.95 7.47 -5.38
N GLU A 240 13.82 8.45 -5.60
CA GLU A 240 13.51 9.86 -5.31
C GLU A 240 12.34 10.39 -6.13
N ARG A 241 12.12 9.83 -7.33
CA ARG A 241 11.03 10.22 -8.22
C ARG A 241 9.70 9.53 -7.89
N PHE A 242 9.72 8.27 -7.48
CA PHE A 242 8.51 7.43 -7.36
C PHE A 242 8.25 6.87 -5.96
N GLY A 243 9.17 7.04 -5.02
CA GLY A 243 9.15 6.45 -3.68
C GLY A 243 8.45 7.31 -2.62
N SER A 244 7.76 8.38 -3.00
CA SER A 244 7.04 9.27 -2.07
C SER A 244 5.61 8.81 -1.83
N ASP A 245 5.06 9.10 -0.64
CA ASP A 245 3.69 8.74 -0.30
C ASP A 245 2.64 9.41 -1.20
N LEU A 246 2.92 10.61 -1.73
CA LEU A 246 2.08 11.23 -2.77
C LEU A 246 2.05 10.40 -4.05
N ALA A 247 3.22 9.91 -4.51
CA ALA A 247 3.27 9.05 -5.69
C ALA A 247 2.51 7.74 -5.45
N ALA A 248 2.59 7.19 -4.24
CA ALA A 248 1.82 6.01 -3.84
C ALA A 248 0.31 6.25 -3.80
N TRP A 249 -0.11 7.37 -3.21
CA TRP A 249 -1.50 7.79 -3.17
C TRP A 249 -2.07 7.88 -4.59
N VAL A 250 -1.38 8.57 -5.51
CA VAL A 250 -1.81 8.70 -6.91
C VAL A 250 -1.87 7.34 -7.60
N SER A 251 -0.91 6.46 -7.33
CA SER A 251 -0.84 5.13 -7.94
C SER A 251 -1.97 4.20 -7.52
N LEU A 252 -2.57 4.43 -6.35
CA LEU A 252 -3.70 3.62 -5.88
C LEU A 252 -5.03 4.00 -6.55
N GLN A 253 -5.23 5.27 -6.93
CA GLN A 253 -6.54 5.77 -7.35
C GLN A 253 -7.18 4.95 -8.50
N PRO A 254 -6.45 4.59 -9.58
CA PRO A 254 -7.02 3.80 -10.67
C PRO A 254 -7.46 2.39 -10.23
N LEU A 255 -6.84 1.82 -9.17
CA LEU A 255 -7.25 0.52 -8.64
C LEU A 255 -8.53 0.63 -7.81
N LEU A 256 -8.73 1.75 -7.11
CA LEU A 256 -9.94 1.95 -6.31
C LEU A 256 -11.17 2.31 -7.15
N GLU A 257 -10.98 2.98 -8.28
CA GLU A 257 -12.04 3.18 -9.28
C GLU A 257 -12.67 1.85 -9.73
N GLN A 258 -11.85 0.81 -9.92
CA GLN A 258 -12.31 -0.53 -10.32
C GLN A 258 -13.14 -1.24 -9.24
N VAL A 259 -12.88 -0.91 -7.97
CA VAL A 259 -13.62 -1.48 -6.83
C VAL A 259 -14.94 -0.72 -6.62
N ALA A 260 -14.95 0.60 -6.88
CA ALA A 260 -16.14 1.43 -6.81
C ALA A 260 -17.15 1.09 -7.91
N SER A 261 -16.70 0.76 -9.13
CA SER A 261 -17.57 0.48 -10.29
C SER A 261 -18.33 -0.85 -10.25
N THR A 262 -18.22 -1.59 -9.15
CA THR A 262 -18.71 -2.98 -9.01
C THR A 262 -19.39 -3.23 -7.65
N SER A 263 -19.68 -2.16 -6.91
CA SER A 263 -20.50 -2.18 -5.69
C SER A 263 -21.88 -1.61 -5.97
#